data_AF-A0A0D0AVX6-F1
#
_entry.id   AF-A0A0D0AVX6-F1
#
_cell.length_a   1.000
_cell.length_b   1.000
_cell.length_c   1.000
_cell.angle_alpha   90.00
_cell.angle_beta   90.00
_cell.angle_gamma   90.00
#
_symmetry.space_group_name_H-M   'P 1'
#
loop_
_entity.id
_entity.type
_entity.pdbx_description
1 polymer ?
#
loop_
_entity_poly.entity_id
_entity_poly.type
_entity_poly.pdbx_seq_one_letter_code
_entity_poly.pdbx_strand_id
1 'polypeptide(L)'
;MDPMLGWIMRVAPEELSRLHGTRPVRNHFLKGLLSEDSRIAFHITVSSDHSNKTPSFLAHLYQLLDFPQKLHSFIEGSVNPALATRFQSRLLNVWNKFRLQLHSTLRPRLVMPSQQVQAYPPSPTYPHGNCDTYLCIHASALDAIVAQVRMVFSLSKKGPPLPPELDQVFLYVQLFEVIGRPQDDVGVMMFRVRRRFATGPDGARTRVGMIIPLLDITHAIELIPIYGDRADRAVTSSTSLERYDTFYLNNFSDKEWYHTLHTEFM
;
A
#
# COMPACT_ATOMS: atom_id res chain seq x y z
N MET A 1 33.48 -11.72 -2.05
CA MET A 1 33.15 -12.85 -1.15
C MET A 1 32.28 -12.32 -0.04
N ASP A 2 31.18 -13.00 0.28
CA ASP A 2 30.32 -12.63 1.41
C ASP A 2 31.01 -13.07 2.73
N PRO A 3 31.41 -12.13 3.61
CA PRO A 3 32.11 -12.45 4.85
C PRO A 3 31.26 -13.30 5.81
N MET A 4 29.93 -13.22 5.73
CA MET A 4 29.03 -14.09 6.48
C MET A 4 29.15 -15.55 6.01
N LEU A 5 29.20 -15.76 4.69
CA LEU A 5 29.36 -17.08 4.08
C LEU A 5 30.72 -17.69 4.45
N GLY A 6 31.77 -16.86 4.48
CA GLY A 6 33.11 -17.27 4.89
C GLY A 6 33.23 -17.61 6.39
N TRP A 7 32.31 -17.16 7.23
CA TRP A 7 32.22 -17.57 8.62
C TRP A 7 31.42 -18.87 8.76
N ILE A 8 30.24 -18.96 8.14
CA ILE A 8 29.38 -20.17 8.18
C ILE A 8 30.13 -21.41 7.68
N MET A 9 30.90 -21.27 6.60
CA MET A 9 31.73 -22.36 6.05
C MET A 9 32.84 -22.83 6.99
N ARG A 10 33.23 -22.04 8.00
CA ARG A 10 34.27 -22.41 8.98
C ARG A 10 33.73 -23.13 10.21
N VAL A 11 32.44 -23.02 10.50
CA VAL A 11 31.80 -23.61 11.69
C VAL A 11 30.78 -24.70 11.37
N ALA A 12 30.41 -24.87 10.10
CA ALA A 12 29.48 -25.92 9.70
C ALA A 12 30.17 -27.31 9.66
N PRO A 13 29.57 -28.36 10.24
CA PRO A 13 29.99 -29.76 10.06
C PRO A 13 30.14 -30.13 8.57
N GLU A 14 31.07 -31.03 8.24
CA GLU A 14 31.40 -31.43 6.86
C GLU A 14 30.17 -31.88 6.03
N GLU A 15 29.12 -32.39 6.69
CA GLU A 15 27.85 -32.82 6.11
C GLU A 15 27.00 -31.66 5.55
N LEU A 16 27.25 -30.41 5.96
CA LEU A 16 26.55 -29.20 5.50
C LEU A 16 27.23 -28.52 4.31
N SER A 17 28.36 -29.05 3.82
CA SER A 17 29.06 -28.59 2.60
C SER A 17 28.21 -28.65 1.31
N ARG A 18 27.00 -29.23 1.39
CA ARG A 18 25.99 -29.27 0.32
C ARG A 18 24.91 -28.20 0.40
N LEU A 19 24.98 -27.26 1.34
CA LEU A 19 24.15 -26.06 1.31
C LEU A 19 24.55 -25.18 0.12
N HIS A 20 23.97 -25.48 -1.04
CA HIS A 20 23.87 -24.50 -2.10
C HIS A 20 23.10 -23.33 -1.51
N GLY A 21 23.77 -22.17 -1.39
CA GLY A 21 23.10 -20.94 -0.98
C GLY A 21 21.78 -20.79 -1.75
N THR A 22 20.75 -20.29 -1.09
CA THR A 22 19.45 -20.01 -1.70
C THR A 22 19.69 -19.36 -3.06
N ARG A 23 19.29 -20.05 -4.15
CA ARG A 23 19.37 -19.50 -5.50
C ARG A 23 18.83 -18.06 -5.46
N PRO A 24 19.51 -17.09 -6.11
CA PRO A 24 19.13 -15.70 -6.00
C PRO A 24 17.70 -15.54 -6.50
N VAL A 25 16.81 -14.99 -5.65
CA VAL A 25 15.50 -14.51 -6.07
C VAL A 25 15.74 -13.53 -7.22
N ARG A 26 15.30 -13.88 -8.42
CA ARG A 26 15.40 -13.03 -9.61
C ARG A 26 14.09 -13.10 -10.38
N ASN A 27 13.24 -12.10 -10.21
CA ASN A 27 12.56 -11.40 -11.31
C ASN A 27 11.81 -10.17 -10.77
N HIS A 28 12.50 -9.03 -10.75
CA HIS A 28 12.04 -7.70 -10.31
C HIS A 28 11.58 -6.85 -11.50
N PHE A 29 10.30 -6.73 -11.79
CA PHE A 29 9.62 -7.57 -12.77
C PHE A 29 9.93 -7.08 -14.21
N LEU A 30 10.64 -7.89 -15.01
CA LEU A 30 11.19 -7.54 -16.36
C LEU A 30 10.19 -7.02 -17.42
N LYS A 31 8.88 -7.09 -17.16
CA LYS A 31 7.76 -6.53 -17.97
C LYS A 31 6.73 -5.78 -17.12
N GLY A 32 7.03 -5.54 -15.85
CA GLY A 32 6.16 -4.84 -14.89
C GLY A 32 6.38 -3.34 -14.91
N LEU A 33 5.74 -2.64 -13.99
CA LEU A 33 5.96 -1.22 -13.76
C LEU A 33 7.14 -1.07 -12.79
N LEU A 34 8.00 -0.07 -12.98
CA LEU A 34 9.14 0.20 -12.11
C LEU A 34 8.95 1.56 -11.44
N SER A 35 9.38 1.68 -10.18
CA SER A 35 9.55 2.98 -9.54
C SER A 35 10.58 3.83 -10.31
N GLU A 36 10.55 5.15 -10.13
CA GLU A 36 11.47 6.07 -10.82
C GLU A 36 12.95 5.72 -10.57
N ASP A 37 13.28 5.29 -9.36
CA ASP A 37 14.62 4.85 -8.95
C ASP A 37 14.94 3.38 -9.28
N SER A 38 13.99 2.67 -9.90
CA SER A 38 14.04 1.23 -10.24
C SER A 38 14.27 0.30 -9.04
N ARG A 39 14.12 0.78 -7.80
CA ARG A 39 14.27 -0.05 -6.59
C ARG A 39 13.05 -0.90 -6.29
N ILE A 40 11.90 -0.53 -6.84
CA ILE A 40 10.63 -1.21 -6.64
C ILE A 40 10.07 -1.60 -7.99
N ALA A 41 9.61 -2.84 -8.08
CA ALA A 41 8.90 -3.32 -9.25
C ALA A 41 7.50 -3.75 -8.86
N PHE A 42 6.54 -3.40 -9.71
CA PHE A 42 5.13 -3.68 -9.52
C PHE A 42 4.62 -4.57 -10.64
N HIS A 43 3.72 -5.47 -10.29
CA HIS A 43 3.05 -6.36 -11.21
C HIS A 43 1.55 -6.40 -10.94
N ILE A 44 0.77 -6.02 -11.95
CA ILE A 44 -0.68 -6.20 -12.03
C ILE A 44 -1.00 -7.25 -13.08
N THR A 45 -2.12 -7.95 -12.94
CA THR A 45 -2.56 -8.89 -13.98
C THR A 45 -3.00 -8.14 -15.23
N VAL A 46 -2.77 -8.75 -16.40
CA VAL A 46 -3.15 -8.14 -17.69
C VAL A 46 -4.65 -7.87 -17.76
N SER A 47 -5.47 -8.78 -17.23
CA SER A 47 -6.92 -8.62 -17.13
C SER A 47 -7.28 -8.03 -15.78
N SER A 48 -8.09 -6.96 -15.80
CA SER A 48 -8.73 -6.38 -14.61
C SER A 48 -9.91 -7.23 -14.16
N ASP A 49 -10.09 -7.38 -12.85
CA ASP A 49 -11.22 -8.09 -12.23
C ASP A 49 -12.57 -7.45 -12.59
N HIS A 50 -12.60 -6.12 -12.70
CA HIS A 50 -13.74 -5.38 -13.24
C HIS A 50 -13.27 -4.42 -14.34
N SER A 51 -13.81 -4.59 -15.55
CA SER A 51 -13.44 -3.76 -16.70
C SER A 51 -14.53 -2.74 -17.03
N ASN A 52 -14.13 -1.53 -17.38
CA ASN A 52 -15.00 -0.46 -17.88
C ASN A 52 -16.23 -0.16 -16.99
N LYS A 53 -16.03 0.01 -15.69
CA LYS A 53 -17.10 0.37 -14.74
C LYS A 53 -17.12 1.87 -14.47
N THR A 54 -18.30 2.41 -14.16
CA THR A 54 -18.42 3.83 -13.79
C THR A 54 -17.86 4.07 -12.38
N PRO A 55 -17.38 5.29 -12.09
CA PRO A 55 -16.96 5.64 -10.73
C PRO A 55 -18.06 5.40 -9.69
N SER A 56 -19.32 5.72 -10.01
CA SER A 56 -20.45 5.50 -9.12
C SER A 56 -20.72 4.01 -8.86
N PHE A 57 -20.61 3.14 -9.87
CA PHE A 57 -20.74 1.69 -9.66
C PHE A 57 -19.67 1.17 -8.69
N LEU A 58 -18.43 1.62 -8.86
CA LEU A 58 -17.31 1.20 -8.03
C LEU A 58 -17.40 1.75 -6.61
N ALA A 59 -17.88 2.99 -6.44
CA ALA A 59 -18.17 3.57 -5.14
C ALA A 59 -19.17 2.70 -4.34
N HIS A 60 -20.22 2.19 -5.00
CA HIS A 60 -21.16 1.27 -4.36
C HIS A 60 -20.54 -0.09 -4.07
N LEU A 61 -19.83 -0.68 -5.04
CA LEU A 61 -19.20 -2.00 -4.89
C LEU A 61 -18.19 -2.05 -3.73
N TYR A 62 -17.36 -1.01 -3.61
CA TYR A 62 -16.32 -0.93 -2.58
C TYR A 62 -16.77 -0.24 -1.28
N GLN A 63 -18.01 0.27 -1.24
CA GLN A 63 -18.54 1.09 -0.15
C GLN A 63 -17.67 2.35 0.13
N LEU A 64 -17.30 3.05 -0.95
CA LEU A 64 -16.44 4.24 -0.94
C LEU A 64 -17.21 5.44 -1.52
N LEU A 65 -18.10 6.03 -0.73
CA LEU A 65 -19.04 7.05 -1.20
C LEU A 65 -18.38 8.34 -1.68
N ASP A 66 -17.23 8.70 -1.11
CA ASP A 66 -16.44 9.88 -1.47
C ASP A 66 -15.59 9.66 -2.74
N PHE A 67 -15.41 8.42 -3.19
CA PHE A 67 -14.54 8.08 -4.32
C PHE A 67 -14.83 8.89 -5.60
N PRO A 68 -16.09 9.03 -6.08
CA PRO A 68 -16.35 9.77 -7.32
C PRO A 68 -15.94 11.23 -7.22
N GLN A 69 -16.17 11.87 -6.07
CA GLN A 69 -15.76 13.25 -5.83
C GLN A 69 -14.23 13.36 -5.76
N LYS A 70 -13.57 12.43 -5.05
CA LYS A 70 -12.10 12.39 -4.97
C LYS A 70 -11.44 12.18 -6.33
N LEU A 71 -12.00 11.32 -7.16
CA LEU A 71 -11.54 11.10 -8.53
C LEU A 71 -11.69 12.34 -9.38
N HIS A 72 -12.82 13.03 -9.28
CA HIS A 72 -13.07 14.27 -9.99
C HIS A 72 -12.05 15.35 -9.61
N SER A 73 -11.86 15.62 -8.31
CA SER A 73 -10.85 16.57 -7.82
C SER A 73 -9.42 16.15 -8.19
N PHE A 74 -9.12 14.86 -8.19
CA PHE A 74 -7.82 14.34 -8.60
C PHE A 74 -7.54 14.62 -10.09
N ILE A 75 -8.51 14.36 -10.97
CA ILE A 75 -8.38 14.63 -12.41
C ILE A 75 -8.20 16.13 -12.64
N GLU A 76 -8.99 16.98 -11.98
CA GLU A 76 -8.86 18.44 -12.10
C GLU A 76 -7.50 18.97 -11.62
N GLY A 77 -6.93 18.36 -10.57
CA GLY A 77 -5.60 18.72 -10.08
C GLY A 77 -4.44 18.16 -10.92
N SER A 78 -4.68 17.11 -11.71
CA SER A 78 -3.63 16.40 -12.46
C SER A 78 -3.45 16.90 -13.89
N VAL A 79 -4.45 17.55 -14.48
CA VAL A 79 -4.40 18.01 -15.87
C VAL A 79 -4.98 19.42 -16.03
N ASN A 80 -4.73 20.05 -17.17
CA ASN A 80 -5.32 21.36 -17.47
C ASN A 80 -6.86 21.33 -17.34
N PRO A 81 -7.49 22.31 -16.68
CA PRO A 81 -8.95 22.35 -16.47
C PRO A 81 -9.79 22.18 -17.75
N ALA A 82 -9.31 22.70 -18.89
CA ALA A 82 -9.99 22.55 -20.17
C ALA A 82 -10.02 21.10 -20.69
N LEU A 83 -9.07 20.27 -20.25
CA LEU A 83 -8.98 18.85 -20.59
C LEU A 83 -9.63 17.96 -19.53
N ALA A 84 -9.66 18.38 -18.26
CA ALA A 84 -10.18 17.60 -17.14
C ALA A 84 -11.62 17.11 -17.39
N THR A 85 -12.49 17.99 -17.90
CA THR A 85 -13.91 17.68 -18.21
C THR A 85 -14.07 16.49 -19.17
N ARG A 86 -13.09 16.24 -20.05
CA ARG A 86 -13.11 15.11 -21.00
C ARG A 86 -12.90 13.76 -20.33
N PHE A 87 -12.35 13.74 -19.12
CA PHE A 87 -12.00 12.52 -18.39
C PHE A 87 -12.86 12.27 -17.15
N GLN A 88 -13.70 13.22 -16.75
CA GLN A 88 -14.57 13.09 -15.56
C GLN A 88 -15.56 11.92 -15.65
N SER A 89 -16.05 11.59 -16.84
CA SER A 89 -16.96 10.46 -17.10
C SER A 89 -16.25 9.18 -17.53
N ARG A 90 -14.91 9.14 -17.44
CA ARG A 90 -14.13 8.00 -17.93
C ARG A 90 -14.47 6.75 -17.12
N LEU A 91 -14.71 5.65 -17.84
CA LEU A 91 -14.85 4.33 -17.22
C LEU A 91 -13.51 3.88 -16.64
N LEU A 92 -13.56 3.02 -15.62
CA LEU A 92 -12.39 2.54 -14.91
C LEU A 92 -12.22 1.03 -15.07
N ASN A 93 -10.97 0.59 -15.07
CA ASN A 93 -10.59 -0.81 -14.90
C ASN A 93 -10.05 -1.00 -13.48
N VAL A 94 -10.39 -2.11 -12.83
CA VAL A 94 -10.12 -2.33 -11.40
C VAL A 94 -9.53 -3.70 -11.16
N TRP A 95 -8.53 -3.75 -10.29
CA TRP A 95 -7.87 -4.95 -9.82
C TRP A 95 -8.08 -5.13 -8.32
N ASN A 96 -8.27 -6.36 -7.88
CA ASN A 96 -8.42 -6.71 -6.47
C ASN A 96 -7.07 -6.90 -5.76
N LYS A 97 -5.97 -6.95 -6.51
CA LYS A 97 -4.63 -7.16 -5.98
C LYS A 97 -3.55 -6.74 -6.97
N PHE A 98 -2.37 -6.46 -6.43
CA PHE A 98 -1.13 -6.33 -7.19
C PHE A 98 0.00 -7.00 -6.43
N ARG A 99 1.17 -7.10 -7.05
CA ARG A 99 2.40 -7.55 -6.41
C ARG A 99 3.44 -6.44 -6.48
N LEU A 100 4.23 -6.34 -5.42
CA LEU A 100 5.46 -5.57 -5.44
C LEU A 100 6.65 -6.47 -5.14
N GLN A 101 7.80 -6.06 -5.60
CA GLN A 101 9.09 -6.63 -5.26
C GLN A 101 10.08 -5.48 -5.08
N LEU A 102 10.94 -5.62 -4.09
CA LEU A 102 11.79 -4.55 -3.58
C LEU A 102 13.25 -4.97 -3.66
N HIS A 103 14.14 -4.01 -3.84
CA HIS A 103 15.52 -4.17 -3.43
C HIS A 103 15.65 -3.98 -1.92
N SER A 104 16.52 -4.76 -1.29
CA SER A 104 16.89 -4.58 0.12
C SER A 104 17.55 -3.20 0.31
N THR A 105 17.12 -2.46 1.32
CA THR A 105 17.71 -1.17 1.70
C THR A 105 19.11 -1.36 2.27
N LEU A 106 19.34 -2.47 2.98
CA LEU A 106 20.65 -2.82 3.56
C LEU A 106 21.62 -3.42 2.55
N ARG A 107 21.11 -4.13 1.55
CA ARG A 107 21.89 -4.81 0.51
C ARG A 107 21.27 -4.49 -0.85
N PRO A 108 21.60 -3.32 -1.46
CA PRO A 108 20.95 -2.86 -2.69
C PRO A 108 21.06 -3.78 -3.91
N ARG A 109 21.94 -4.79 -3.88
CA ARG A 109 22.05 -5.82 -4.94
C ARG A 109 21.13 -7.02 -4.73
N LEU A 110 20.49 -7.11 -3.56
CA LEU A 110 19.61 -8.20 -3.19
C LEU A 110 18.17 -7.81 -3.50
N VAL A 111 17.52 -8.60 -4.35
CA VAL A 111 16.09 -8.52 -4.61
C VAL A 111 15.37 -9.33 -3.53
N MET A 112 14.44 -8.69 -2.82
CA MET A 112 13.62 -9.29 -1.77
C MET A 112 12.52 -10.18 -2.36
N PRO A 113 11.93 -11.10 -1.58
CA PRO A 113 10.76 -11.86 -2.03
C PRO A 113 9.61 -10.94 -2.47
N SER A 114 8.86 -11.37 -3.50
CA SER A 114 7.67 -10.62 -3.93
C SER A 114 6.58 -10.69 -2.86
N GLN A 115 5.97 -9.55 -2.58
CA GLN A 115 4.81 -9.41 -1.70
C GLN A 115 3.56 -9.16 -2.53
N GLN A 116 2.42 -9.71 -2.10
CA GLN A 116 1.12 -9.45 -2.71
C GLN A 116 0.36 -8.48 -1.82
N VAL A 117 -0.27 -7.48 -2.42
CA VAL A 117 -1.12 -6.50 -1.75
C VAL A 117 -2.54 -6.62 -2.29
N GLN A 118 -3.49 -6.65 -1.38
CA GLN A 118 -4.90 -6.92 -1.63
C GLN A 118 -5.75 -5.68 -1.39
N ALA A 119 -6.79 -5.55 -2.20
CA ALA A 119 -7.78 -4.48 -2.16
C ALA A 119 -9.13 -5.06 -2.61
N TYR A 120 -9.61 -6.11 -1.93
CA TYR A 120 -10.87 -6.76 -2.29
C TYR A 120 -12.06 -5.94 -1.77
N PRO A 121 -13.13 -5.80 -2.57
CA PRO A 121 -14.37 -5.19 -2.10
C PRO A 121 -15.05 -6.07 -1.04
N PRO A 122 -16.00 -5.50 -0.28
CA PRO A 122 -16.90 -6.26 0.59
C PRO A 122 -17.53 -7.49 -0.06
N SER A 123 -17.58 -8.59 0.69
CA SER A 123 -18.17 -9.87 0.28
C SER A 123 -18.77 -10.58 1.50
N PRO A 124 -19.58 -11.65 1.32
CA PRO A 124 -20.12 -12.41 2.46
C PRO A 124 -19.03 -12.95 3.40
N THR A 125 -17.86 -13.32 2.87
CA THR A 125 -16.72 -13.80 3.66
C THR A 125 -15.94 -12.65 4.32
N TYR A 126 -15.86 -11.50 3.65
CA TYR A 126 -15.16 -10.31 4.13
C TYR A 126 -16.12 -9.10 4.09
N PRO A 127 -16.95 -8.89 5.12
CA PRO A 127 -18.01 -7.87 5.10
C PRO A 127 -17.52 -6.43 4.89
N HIS A 128 -16.24 -6.17 5.18
CA HIS A 128 -15.61 -4.87 5.03
C HIS A 128 -14.56 -4.83 3.91
N GLY A 129 -14.49 -5.90 3.11
CA GLY A 129 -13.41 -6.13 2.16
C GLY A 129 -12.18 -6.77 2.81
N ASN A 130 -11.17 -7.07 1.99
CA ASN A 130 -9.88 -7.56 2.45
C ASN A 130 -8.78 -6.69 1.83
N CYS A 131 -8.26 -5.77 2.65
CA CYS A 131 -7.53 -4.59 2.22
C CYS A 131 -6.26 -4.43 3.06
N ASP A 132 -5.11 -4.53 2.41
CA ASP A 132 -3.80 -4.47 3.07
C ASP A 132 -3.36 -3.03 3.33
N THR A 133 -2.47 -2.86 4.31
CA THR A 133 -1.85 -1.60 4.67
C THR A 133 -0.46 -1.45 4.08
N TYR A 134 -0.05 -0.22 3.81
CA TYR A 134 1.24 0.09 3.20
C TYR A 134 1.75 1.46 3.64
N LEU A 135 3.02 1.66 3.37
CA LEU A 135 3.76 2.90 3.52
C LEU A 135 4.01 3.47 2.12
N CYS A 136 3.79 4.77 1.94
CA CYS A 136 4.15 5.48 0.71
C CYS A 136 4.83 6.81 1.01
N ILE A 137 5.69 7.22 0.08
CA ILE A 137 6.26 8.57 0.05
C ILE A 137 5.52 9.28 -1.07
N HIS A 138 4.60 10.18 -0.72
CA HIS A 138 3.84 10.90 -1.72
C HIS A 138 4.61 12.17 -2.11
N ALA A 139 4.89 12.38 -3.39
CA ALA A 139 5.77 13.47 -3.86
C ALA A 139 5.38 14.89 -3.39
N SER A 140 4.12 15.13 -3.02
CA SER A 140 3.65 16.41 -2.47
C SER A 140 3.64 16.49 -0.94
N ALA A 141 3.70 15.34 -0.25
CA ALA A 141 3.84 15.26 1.20
C ALA A 141 5.28 14.88 1.50
N LEU A 142 6.07 15.84 2.00
CA LEU A 142 7.45 15.57 2.44
C LEU A 142 7.56 14.52 3.56
N ASP A 143 6.43 14.00 4.05
CA ASP A 143 6.31 13.00 5.10
C ASP A 143 5.76 11.68 4.55
N ALA A 144 6.28 10.57 5.07
CA ALA A 144 5.76 9.25 4.76
C ALA A 144 4.32 9.06 5.26
N ILE A 145 3.51 8.43 4.44
CA ILE A 145 2.08 8.22 4.66
C ILE A 145 1.83 6.75 4.94
N VAL A 146 1.14 6.49 6.05
CA VAL A 146 0.57 5.17 6.35
C VAL A 146 -0.85 5.12 5.83
N ALA A 147 -1.16 4.11 5.01
CA ALA A 147 -2.47 4.01 4.36
C ALA A 147 -2.94 2.56 4.17
N GLN A 148 -4.24 2.39 4.01
CA GLN A 148 -4.89 1.13 3.64
C GLN A 148 -5.32 1.20 2.18
N VAL A 149 -4.94 0.24 1.34
CA VAL A 149 -5.39 0.18 -0.06
C VAL A 149 -6.83 -0.27 -0.10
N ARG A 150 -7.72 0.54 -0.66
CA ARG A 150 -9.14 0.19 -0.75
C ARG A 150 -9.57 -0.16 -2.16
N MET A 151 -8.86 0.28 -3.19
CA MET A 151 -9.12 -0.06 -4.59
C MET A 151 -7.89 0.22 -5.45
N VAL A 152 -7.59 -0.67 -6.40
CA VAL A 152 -6.56 -0.50 -7.43
C VAL A 152 -7.26 -0.26 -8.76
N PHE A 153 -7.00 0.85 -9.45
CA PHE A 153 -7.72 1.18 -10.67
C PHE A 153 -6.89 1.95 -11.70
N SER A 154 -7.38 1.97 -12.94
CA SER A 154 -6.87 2.84 -14.00
C SER A 154 -8.04 3.45 -14.75
N LEU A 155 -7.81 4.58 -15.40
CA LEU A 155 -8.75 5.09 -16.38
C LEU A 155 -8.76 4.14 -17.60
N SER A 156 -9.94 3.90 -18.18
CA SER A 156 -10.10 3.06 -19.36
C SER A 156 -9.36 3.69 -20.53
N LYS A 157 -8.75 2.88 -21.40
CA LYS A 157 -8.15 3.38 -22.65
C LYS A 157 -9.17 3.61 -23.76
N LYS A 158 -10.46 3.32 -23.53
CA LYS A 158 -11.55 3.61 -24.47
C LYS A 158 -11.88 5.10 -24.48
N GLY A 159 -11.78 5.73 -25.64
CA GLY A 159 -12.07 7.16 -25.85
C GLY A 159 -10.81 7.95 -26.22
N PRO A 160 -10.80 9.28 -26.02
CA PRO A 160 -9.63 10.11 -26.28
C PRO A 160 -8.37 9.58 -25.57
N PRO A 161 -7.17 9.78 -26.16
CA PRO A 161 -5.91 9.45 -25.50
C PRO A 161 -5.83 10.08 -24.10
N LEU A 162 -5.36 9.29 -23.13
CA LEU A 162 -5.11 9.78 -21.79
C LEU A 162 -3.78 10.55 -21.80
N PRO A 163 -3.68 11.69 -21.10
CA PRO A 163 -2.40 12.35 -20.87
C PRO A 163 -1.55 11.50 -19.93
N PRO A 164 -0.20 11.65 -19.94
CA PRO A 164 0.72 10.81 -19.17
C PRO A 164 0.39 10.74 -17.67
N GLU A 165 -0.08 11.85 -17.09
CA GLU A 165 -0.45 11.96 -15.69
C GLU A 165 -1.62 11.03 -15.33
N LEU A 166 -2.48 10.70 -16.30
CA LEU A 166 -3.68 9.85 -16.14
C LEU A 166 -3.53 8.44 -16.77
N ASP A 167 -2.54 8.19 -17.63
CA ASP A 167 -2.30 6.87 -18.25
C ASP A 167 -1.43 5.96 -17.37
N GLN A 168 -1.84 5.77 -16.14
CA GLN A 168 -1.17 4.91 -15.16
C GLN A 168 -2.17 4.22 -14.23
N VAL A 169 -1.65 3.39 -13.34
CA VAL A 169 -2.45 2.73 -12.30
C VAL A 169 -2.40 3.56 -11.03
N PHE A 170 -3.56 3.72 -10.43
CA PHE A 170 -3.80 4.48 -9.21
C PHE A 170 -4.36 3.57 -8.12
N LEU A 171 -4.21 4.04 -6.89
CA LEU A 171 -4.86 3.51 -5.73
C LEU A 171 -5.82 4.54 -5.17
N TYR A 172 -7.01 4.11 -4.76
CA TYR A 172 -7.78 4.84 -3.77
C TYR A 172 -7.51 4.23 -2.40
N VAL A 173 -7.14 5.07 -1.44
CA VAL A 173 -6.55 4.66 -0.17
C VAL A 173 -7.17 5.42 0.99
N GLN A 174 -7.23 4.80 2.17
CA GLN A 174 -7.67 5.45 3.41
C GLN A 174 -6.48 5.71 4.32
N LEU A 175 -6.38 6.94 4.83
CA LEU A 175 -5.18 7.44 5.49
C LEU A 175 -5.16 7.16 6.99
N PHE A 176 -3.96 6.96 7.51
CA PHE A 176 -3.64 7.04 8.93
C PHE A 176 -2.71 8.23 9.18
N GLU A 177 -2.75 8.77 10.39
CA GLU A 177 -1.84 9.79 10.90
C GLU A 177 -0.95 9.19 11.99
N VAL A 178 0.33 9.57 12.02
CA VAL A 178 1.23 9.20 13.11
C VAL A 178 0.88 10.06 14.33
N ILE A 179 0.52 9.41 15.43
CA ILE A 179 0.10 10.07 16.69
C ILE A 179 1.08 9.83 17.84
N GLY A 180 2.12 9.03 17.61
CA GLY A 180 3.18 8.80 18.57
C GLY A 180 4.38 8.11 17.93
N ARG A 181 5.57 8.47 18.40
CA ARG A 181 6.85 7.92 17.97
C ARG A 181 7.37 6.92 19.02
N PRO A 182 8.33 6.05 18.66
CA PRO A 182 8.94 5.10 19.60
C PRO A 182 9.45 5.75 20.89
N GLN A 183 9.98 6.97 20.84
CA GLN A 183 10.49 7.66 22.03
C GLN A 183 9.41 8.08 23.03
N ASP A 184 8.14 8.18 22.58
CA ASP A 184 7.03 8.63 23.42
C ASP A 184 6.55 7.54 24.39
N ASP A 185 6.86 6.27 24.10
CA ASP A 185 6.52 5.12 24.94
C ASP A 185 7.67 4.11 24.94
N VAL A 186 8.58 4.27 25.92
CA VAL A 186 9.78 3.45 26.08
C VAL A 186 9.45 1.98 26.36
N GLY A 187 8.24 1.66 26.84
CA GLY A 187 7.81 0.29 27.10
C GLY A 187 7.43 -0.47 25.83
N VAL A 188 6.90 0.24 24.83
CA VAL A 188 6.42 -0.37 23.57
C VAL A 188 7.40 -0.17 22.41
N MET A 189 8.06 0.99 22.34
CA MET A 189 9.06 1.34 21.30
C MET A 189 8.57 1.24 19.85
N MET A 190 7.25 1.27 19.62
CA MET A 190 6.64 1.26 18.28
C MET A 190 6.01 2.61 17.93
N PHE A 191 5.86 2.89 16.64
CA PHE A 191 5.04 4.01 16.19
C PHE A 191 3.57 3.73 16.52
N ARG A 192 2.83 4.78 16.87
CA ARG A 192 1.38 4.75 17.01
C ARG A 192 0.74 5.52 15.87
N VAL A 193 -0.20 4.89 15.18
CA VAL A 193 -0.95 5.52 14.10
C VAL A 193 -2.45 5.50 14.41
N ARG A 194 -3.16 6.49 13.91
CA ARG A 194 -4.61 6.62 14.04
C ARG A 194 -5.24 6.77 12.68
N ARG A 195 -6.37 6.13 12.46
CA ARG A 195 -7.16 6.31 11.24
C ARG A 195 -7.66 7.75 11.16
N ARG A 196 -7.46 8.39 10.01
CA ARG A 196 -7.93 9.77 9.78
C ARG A 196 -9.41 9.80 9.44
N PHE A 197 -10.13 10.69 10.10
CA PHE A 197 -11.54 10.95 9.85
C PHE A 197 -11.78 12.42 9.52
N ALA A 198 -12.73 12.67 8.62
CA ALA A 198 -13.33 13.98 8.41
C ALA A 198 -14.75 13.97 8.98
N THR A 199 -15.15 15.09 9.56
CA THR A 199 -16.52 15.30 10.06
C THR A 199 -17.31 16.03 9.00
N GLY A 200 -18.40 15.43 8.54
CA GLY A 200 -19.34 16.05 7.59
C GLY A 200 -20.17 17.17 8.24
N PRO A 201 -20.90 17.95 7.43
CA PRO A 201 -21.80 19.00 7.94
C PRO A 201 -22.91 18.46 8.86
N ASP A 202 -23.28 17.19 8.70
CA ASP A 202 -24.24 16.44 9.50
C ASP A 202 -23.64 15.82 10.78
N GLY A 203 -22.34 16.05 11.03
CA GLY A 203 -21.61 15.44 12.14
C GLY A 203 -21.15 14.00 11.88
N ALA A 204 -21.46 13.41 10.72
CA ALA A 204 -21.06 12.06 10.40
C ALA A 204 -19.53 11.98 10.21
N ARG A 205 -18.89 10.98 10.84
CA ARG A 205 -17.47 10.71 10.65
C ARG A 205 -17.27 9.84 9.42
N THR A 206 -16.49 10.33 8.46
CA THR A 206 -16.10 9.60 7.25
C THR A 206 -14.60 9.40 7.24
N ARG A 207 -14.13 8.26 6.73
CA ARG A 207 -12.69 7.99 6.63
C ARG A 207 -12.08 8.86 5.54
N VAL A 208 -10.93 9.46 5.83
CA VAL A 208 -10.27 10.33 4.86
C VAL A 208 -9.62 9.49 3.77
N GLY A 209 -10.15 9.62 2.55
CA GLY A 209 -9.62 9.01 1.34
C GLY A 209 -8.73 9.91 0.50
N MET A 210 -7.79 9.30 -0.22
CA MET A 210 -6.91 9.94 -1.19
C MET A 210 -6.69 9.03 -2.41
N ILE A 211 -6.38 9.64 -3.56
CA ILE A 211 -5.92 8.91 -4.75
C ILE A 211 -4.43 9.17 -4.91
N ILE A 212 -3.65 8.11 -5.07
CA ILE A 212 -2.21 8.17 -5.33
C ILE A 212 -1.83 7.27 -6.51
N PRO A 213 -0.76 7.57 -7.25
CA PRO A 213 -0.14 6.63 -8.17
C PRO A 213 0.27 5.33 -7.47
N LEU A 214 0.17 4.20 -8.18
CA LEU A 214 0.66 2.90 -7.67
C LEU A 214 2.16 2.95 -7.34
N LEU A 215 2.93 3.74 -8.11
CA LEU A 215 4.38 3.82 -8.00
C LEU A 215 4.86 4.58 -6.75
N ASP A 216 3.97 5.27 -6.04
CA ASP A 216 4.30 5.97 -4.78
C ASP A 216 4.44 5.00 -3.60
N ILE A 217 4.00 3.75 -3.74
CA ILE A 217 4.09 2.75 -2.66
C ILE A 217 5.54 2.34 -2.46
N THR A 218 5.99 2.41 -1.21
CA THR A 218 7.31 1.93 -0.85
C THR A 218 7.24 0.52 -0.30
N HIS A 219 6.34 0.24 0.65
CA HIS A 219 6.36 -1.05 1.34
C HIS A 219 4.98 -1.48 1.89
N ALA A 220 4.69 -2.78 1.91
CA ALA A 220 3.50 -3.32 2.57
C ALA A 220 3.72 -3.47 4.08
N ILE A 221 2.91 -2.84 4.92
CA ILE A 221 3.05 -2.87 6.40
C ILE A 221 1.94 -3.69 7.05
N GLU A 222 2.22 -4.18 8.26
CA GLU A 222 1.21 -4.75 9.15
C GLU A 222 0.94 -3.79 10.31
N LEU A 223 -0.34 -3.54 10.59
CA LEU A 223 -0.78 -2.74 11.73
C LEU A 223 -1.34 -3.64 12.84
N ILE A 224 -0.92 -3.38 14.07
CA ILE A 224 -1.35 -4.13 15.25
C ILE A 224 -2.38 -3.28 16.01
N PRO A 225 -3.63 -3.73 16.18
CA PRO A 225 -4.63 -2.93 16.90
C PRO A 225 -4.23 -2.62 18.34
N ILE A 226 -4.50 -1.39 18.78
CA ILE A 226 -4.39 -1.04 20.20
C ILE A 226 -5.72 -1.41 20.88
N TYR A 227 -5.72 -2.53 21.59
CA TYR A 227 -6.93 -3.13 22.17
C TYR A 227 -7.50 -2.39 23.40
N GLY A 228 -6.71 -1.51 24.03
CA GLY A 228 -7.05 -0.92 25.33
C GLY A 228 -7.04 -1.98 26.44
N ASP A 229 -7.90 -1.80 27.46
CA ASP A 229 -7.94 -2.68 28.62
C ASP A 229 -8.38 -4.11 28.29
N ARG A 230 -9.25 -4.27 27.28
CA ARG A 230 -9.80 -5.58 26.87
C ARG A 230 -10.01 -5.63 25.37
N ALA A 231 -9.39 -6.64 24.74
CA ALA A 231 -9.66 -6.95 23.34
C ALA A 231 -11.11 -7.42 23.13
N ASP A 232 -11.74 -6.95 22.06
CA ASP A 232 -13.05 -7.42 21.64
C ASP A 232 -12.92 -8.82 21.03
N ARG A 233 -13.55 -9.81 21.67
CA ARG A 233 -13.48 -11.22 21.27
C ARG A 233 -14.20 -11.52 19.96
N ALA A 234 -15.06 -10.61 19.49
CA ALA A 234 -15.70 -10.73 18.19
C ALA A 234 -14.78 -10.28 17.04
N VAL A 235 -13.66 -9.62 17.35
CA VAL A 235 -12.71 -9.13 16.34
C VAL A 235 -11.72 -10.23 15.95
N THR A 236 -11.53 -10.37 14.64
CA THR A 236 -10.57 -11.27 13.99
C THR A 236 -9.46 -10.46 13.32
N SER A 237 -8.39 -11.11 12.87
CA SER A 237 -7.36 -10.47 12.05
C SER A 237 -7.97 -9.74 10.83
N SER A 238 -8.93 -10.37 10.14
CA SER A 238 -9.61 -9.83 8.96
C SER A 238 -10.57 -8.67 9.22
N THR A 239 -10.99 -8.43 10.47
CA THR A 239 -11.94 -7.36 10.82
C THR A 239 -11.31 -6.26 11.68
N SER A 240 -10.11 -6.51 12.21
CA SER A 240 -9.45 -5.64 13.17
C SER A 240 -9.15 -4.24 12.63
N LEU A 241 -8.69 -4.13 11.38
CA LEU A 241 -8.45 -2.84 10.71
C LEU A 241 -9.71 -1.98 10.61
N GLU A 242 -10.88 -2.61 10.61
CA GLU A 242 -12.16 -1.95 10.38
C GLU A 242 -12.89 -1.60 11.68
N ARG A 243 -12.51 -2.25 12.79
CA ARG A 243 -13.11 -2.11 14.12
C ARG A 243 -12.33 -1.19 15.05
N TYR A 244 -11.01 -1.09 14.86
CA TYR A 244 -10.15 -0.21 15.66
C TYR A 244 -9.77 1.05 14.89
N ASP A 245 -9.56 2.14 15.64
CA ASP A 245 -9.14 3.44 15.09
C ASP A 245 -7.64 3.70 15.30
N THR A 246 -6.99 2.95 16.20
CA THR A 246 -5.59 3.19 16.61
C THR A 246 -4.80 1.89 16.60
N PHE A 247 -3.56 1.98 16.10
CA PHE A 247 -2.72 0.84 15.82
C PHE A 247 -1.25 1.13 16.17
N TYR A 248 -0.51 0.10 16.53
CA TYR A 248 0.94 0.11 16.47
C TYR A 248 1.43 -0.22 15.07
N LEU A 249 2.46 0.48 14.64
CA LEU A 249 3.28 0.15 13.48
C LEU A 249 4.63 -0.35 13.99
N ASN A 250 4.88 -1.65 13.78
CA ASN A 250 6.07 -2.32 14.30
C ASN A 250 7.31 -2.01 13.44
N ASN A 251 8.18 -1.13 13.95
CA ASN A 251 9.46 -0.80 13.36
C ASN A 251 10.56 -1.87 13.57
N PHE A 252 10.25 -2.96 14.28
CA PHE A 252 11.17 -4.09 14.49
C PHE A 252 10.79 -5.33 13.69
N SER A 253 9.82 -5.23 12.79
CA SER A 253 9.31 -6.36 12.01
C SER A 253 10.42 -7.09 11.26
N ASP A 254 11.35 -6.34 10.66
CA ASP A 254 12.66 -6.83 10.24
C ASP A 254 13.69 -5.71 10.23
N LYS A 255 14.95 -6.03 9.90
CA LYS A 255 16.04 -5.05 9.85
C LYS A 255 15.88 -4.05 8.71
N GLU A 256 15.30 -4.45 7.57
CA GLU A 256 15.05 -3.55 6.45
C GLU A 256 14.04 -2.47 6.89
N TRP A 257 12.96 -2.89 7.56
CA TRP A 257 11.92 -2.04 8.13
C TRP A 257 12.43 -1.05 9.15
N TYR A 258 13.29 -1.50 10.07
CA TYR A 258 13.87 -0.61 11.07
C TYR A 258 14.59 0.56 10.41
N HIS A 259 15.41 0.29 9.38
CA HIS A 259 16.15 1.32 8.68
C HIS A 259 15.25 2.20 7.79
N THR A 260 14.29 1.60 7.08
CA THR A 260 13.31 2.34 6.27
C THR A 260 12.53 3.33 7.12
N LEU A 261 11.88 2.86 8.19
CA LEU A 261 11.04 3.71 9.05
C LEU A 261 11.86 4.75 9.82
N HIS A 262 13.09 4.42 10.21
CA HIS A 262 13.98 5.40 10.82
C HIS A 262 14.35 6.52 9.84
N THR A 263 14.58 6.20 8.56
CA THR A 263 14.92 7.20 7.54
C THR A 263 13.71 8.02 7.10
N GLU A 264 12.52 7.41 7.06
CA GLU A 264 11.30 8.05 6.55
C GLU A 264 10.54 8.88 7.61
N PHE A 265 10.73 8.59 8.91
CA PHE A 265 9.98 9.26 10.00
C PHE A 265 10.85 9.98 11.06
N MET A 266 12.19 9.87 11.00
CA MET A 266 13.10 10.62 11.89
C MET A 266 14.05 11.51 11.10
#